data_AF-A0A973RVQ9-F1
#
_entry.id   AF-A0A973RVQ9-F1
#
_cell.length_a   1.000
_cell.length_b   1.000
_cell.length_c   1.000
_cell.angle_alpha   90.00
_cell.angle_beta   90.00
_cell.angle_gamma   90.00
#
_symmetry.space_group_name_H-M   'P 1'
#
loop_
_entity.id
_entity.type
_entity.pdbx_description
1 polymer ?
#
loop_
_entity_poly.entity_id
_entity_poly.type
_entity_poly.pdbx_seq_one_letter_code
_entity_poly.pdbx_strand_id
1 'polypeptide(L)' 'PALPEEATEEEIRAAALQFVRKVSGFRAPAAHNREVFDRAVEAVAAATAELLAGLEVRGQKASA' A
#
# COMPACT_ATOMS: atom_id res chain seq x y z
N PRO A 1 -5.88 -18.96 -3.57
CA PRO A 1 -5.98 -17.49 -3.43
C PRO A 1 -5.74 -17.08 -1.97
N ALA A 2 -4.78 -16.20 -1.70
CA ALA A 2 -4.52 -15.73 -0.34
C ALA A 2 -5.73 -14.89 0.14
N LEU A 3 -6.37 -15.38 1.19
CA LEU A 3 -7.38 -14.74 2.04
C LEU A 3 -7.05 -15.29 3.46
N PRO A 4 -7.33 -14.64 4.62
CA PRO A 4 -7.96 -13.35 4.91
C PRO A 4 -7.36 -12.64 6.15
N GLU A 5 -6.04 -12.65 6.35
CA GLU A 5 -5.41 -11.95 7.48
C GLU A 5 -4.74 -10.68 6.96
N GLU A 6 -4.82 -9.63 7.76
CA GLU A 6 -4.49 -8.23 7.43
C GLU A 6 -3.27 -8.10 6.50
N ALA A 7 -3.39 -7.22 5.48
CA ALA A 7 -2.28 -6.96 4.57
C ALA A 7 -1.03 -6.56 5.36
N THR A 8 0.07 -7.27 5.11
CA THR A 8 1.33 -7.01 5.80
C THR A 8 1.92 -5.66 5.37
N GLU A 9 2.79 -5.09 6.21
CA GLU A 9 3.49 -3.83 5.88
C GLU A 9 4.24 -3.90 4.54
N GLU A 10 4.88 -5.03 4.25
CA GLU A 10 5.57 -5.25 2.98
C GLU A 10 4.59 -5.28 1.79
N GLU A 11 3.43 -5.91 1.93
CA GLU A 11 2.40 -5.93 0.88
C GLU A 11 1.81 -4.53 0.65
N ILE A 12 1.57 -3.78 1.73
CA ILE A 12 1.13 -2.39 1.66
C ILE A 12 2.17 -1.53 0.92
N ARG A 13 3.44 -1.66 1.29
CA ARG A 13 4.54 -0.92 0.66
C ARG A 13 4.73 -1.31 -0.80
N ALA A 14 4.62 -2.60 -1.13
CA ALA A 14 4.67 -3.09 -2.50
C ALA A 14 3.51 -2.55 -3.35
N ALA A 15 2.30 -2.50 -2.80
CA ALA A 15 1.14 -1.90 -3.46
C ALA A 15 1.31 -0.39 -3.66
N ALA A 16 1.80 0.33 -2.66
CA ALA A 16 2.13 1.75 -2.77
C ALA A 16 3.15 2.02 -3.87
N LEU A 17 4.21 1.21 -3.97
CA LEU A 17 5.20 1.29 -5.04
C LEU A 17 4.57 1.10 -6.42
N GLN A 18 3.69 0.12 -6.57
CA GLN A 18 2.98 -0.11 -7.83
C GLN A 18 2.09 1.08 -8.21
N PHE A 19 1.36 1.64 -7.24
CA PHE A 19 0.53 2.83 -7.44
C PHE A 19 1.35 4.04 -7.90
N VAL A 20 2.44 4.36 -7.19
CA VAL A 20 3.28 5.51 -7.53
C VAL A 20 3.90 5.35 -8.93
N ARG A 21 4.37 4.15 -9.29
CA ARG A 21 4.83 3.86 -10.67
C ARG A 21 3.74 4.08 -11.71
N LYS A 22 2.53 3.62 -11.43
CA LYS A 22 1.39 3.75 -12.34
C LYS A 22 0.99 5.21 -12.56
N VAL A 23 0.89 5.99 -11.49
CA VAL A 23 0.42 7.39 -11.54
C VAL A 23 1.50 8.33 -12.08
N SER A 24 2.75 8.12 -11.69
CA SER A 24 3.86 8.95 -12.17
C SER A 24 4.27 8.67 -13.62
N GLY A 25 3.86 7.52 -14.18
CA GLY A 25 4.29 7.06 -15.51
C GLY A 25 5.72 6.50 -15.57
N PHE A 26 6.45 6.49 -14.45
CA PHE A 26 7.80 5.94 -14.37
C PHE A 26 7.79 4.50 -13.87
N ARG A 27 8.39 3.58 -14.64
CA ARG A 27 8.68 2.23 -14.14
C ARG A 27 9.75 2.23 -13.04
N ALA A 28 10.72 3.15 -13.13
CA ALA A 28 11.73 3.40 -12.12
C ALA A 28 12.09 4.89 -12.11
N PRO A 29 12.30 5.52 -10.94
CA PRO A 29 12.72 6.90 -10.86
C PRO A 29 14.15 7.07 -11.36
N ALA A 30 14.42 8.20 -12.04
CA ALA A 30 15.78 8.65 -12.26
C ALA A 30 16.46 9.00 -10.92
N ALA A 31 17.79 8.96 -10.85
CA ALA A 31 18.54 9.17 -9.61
C ALA A 31 18.16 10.48 -8.88
N HIS A 32 17.96 11.57 -9.63
CA HIS A 32 17.59 12.88 -9.07
C HIS A 32 16.14 12.93 -8.53
N ASN A 33 15.26 12.03 -8.96
CA ASN A 33 13.87 11.95 -8.50
C ASN A 33 13.66 10.89 -7.42
N ARG A 34 14.71 10.13 -7.06
CA ARG A 34 14.59 8.97 -6.17
C ARG A 34 13.99 9.35 -4.82
N GLU A 35 14.46 10.43 -4.22
CA GLU A 35 13.94 10.90 -2.93
C GLU A 35 12.47 11.31 -2.98
N VAL A 36 12.03 11.96 -4.07
CA VAL A 36 10.61 12.33 -4.25
C VAL A 36 9.77 11.07 -4.44
N PHE A 37 10.27 10.10 -5.20
CA PHE A 37 9.60 8.83 -5.44
C PHE A 37 9.46 8.00 -4.15
N ASP A 38 10.55 7.86 -3.40
CA ASP A 38 10.58 7.11 -2.15
C ASP A 38 9.62 7.77 -1.13
N ARG A 39 9.65 9.10 -0.98
CA ARG A 39 8.68 9.82 -0.12
C ARG A 39 7.23 9.61 -0.53
N ALA A 40 6.93 9.57 -1.83
CA ALA A 40 5.58 9.32 -2.30
C ALA A 40 5.11 7.89 -1.98
N VAL A 41 6.00 6.90 -2.11
CA VAL A 41 5.71 5.50 -1.76
C VAL A 41 5.42 5.38 -0.26
N GLU A 42 6.26 5.96 0.59
CA GLU A 42 6.05 5.92 2.05
C GLU A 42 4.76 6.64 2.46
N ALA A 43 4.44 7.78 1.86
CA ALA A 43 3.20 8.50 2.16
C ALA A 43 1.94 7.70 1.79
N VAL A 44 1.95 7.01 0.63
CA VAL A 44 0.84 6.15 0.21
C VAL A 44 0.74 4.90 1.09
N ALA A 45 1.87 4.30 1.47
CA ALA A 45 1.90 3.16 2.38
C ALA A 45 1.32 3.52 3.76
N ALA A 46 1.73 4.65 4.34
CA ALA A 46 1.21 5.14 5.61
C ALA A 46 -0.30 5.38 5.56
N ALA A 47 -0.79 6.10 4.54
CA ALA A 47 -2.22 6.35 4.37
C ALA A 47 -3.03 5.05 4.20
N THR A 48 -2.46 4.05 3.54
CA THR A 48 -3.09 2.73 3.37
C THR A 48 -3.13 1.96 4.68
N ALA A 49 -2.05 2.00 5.48
CA ALA A 49 -2.01 1.38 6.81
C ALA A 49 -3.04 2.01 7.76
N GLU A 50 -3.15 3.35 7.75
CA GLU A 50 -4.17 4.08 8.52
C GLU A 50 -5.60 3.69 8.11
N LEU A 51 -5.85 3.58 6.80
CA LEU A 51 -7.13 3.09 6.29
C LEU A 51 -7.44 1.69 6.84
N LEU A 52 -6.51 0.74 6.68
CA LEU A 52 -6.73 -0.65 7.09
C LEU A 52 -6.95 -0.76 8.61
N ALA A 53 -6.21 0.01 9.41
CA ALA A 53 -6.41 0.07 10.87
C ALA A 53 -7.78 0.63 11.27
N GLY A 54 -8.36 1.51 10.45
CA GLY A 54 -9.68 2.12 10.68
C GLY A 54 -10.86 1.39 10.05
N LEU A 55 -10.64 0.36 9.22
CA LEU A 55 -11.72 -0.36 8.56
C LEU A 55 -12.41 -1.35 9.52
N GLU A 56 -13.68 -1.11 9.83
CA GLU A 56 -14.53 -2.10 10.47
C GLU A 56 -15.12 -3.07 9.43
N VAL A 57 -14.58 -4.29 9.36
CA VAL A 57 -15.12 -5.33 8.47
C VAL A 57 -16.40 -5.93 9.06
N ARG A 58 -17.56 -5.37 8.71
CA ARG A 58 -18.86 -6.00 9.01
C ARG A 58 -19.03 -7.26 8.14
N GLY A 59 -18.73 -8.42 8.71
CA GLY A 59 -18.92 -9.71 8.04
C GLY A 59 -18.21 -10.91 8.69
N GLN A 60 -17.21 -10.69 9.54
CA GLN A 60 -16.51 -11.79 10.24
C GLN A 60 -17.22 -12.23 11.53
N LYS A 61 -18.53 -12.45 11.45
CA LYS A 61 -19.30 -13.24 12.43
C LYS A 61 -20.19 -14.22 11.68
N ALA A 62 -19.54 -15.14 10.98
CA ALA A 62 -20.03 -16.46 10.61
C ALA A 62 -18.74 -17.19 10.19
N SER A 63 -18.23 -18.16 10.94
CA SER A 63 -18.95 -19.35 11.38
C SER A 63 -18.35 -19.86 12.69
N ALA A 64 -19.23 -20.13 13.65
CA ALA A 64 -19.00 -21.11 14.70
C ALA A 64 -19.40 -22.50 14.18
#